data_AF-A0A7S2B529-F1
#
_entry.id   AF-A0A7S2B529-F1
#
_cell.length_a   1.000
_cell.length_b   1.000
_cell.length_c   1.000
_cell.angle_alpha   90.00
_cell.angle_beta   90.00
_cell.angle_gamma   90.00
#
_symmetry.space_group_name_H-M   'P 1'
#
loop_
_entity.id
_entity.type
_entity.pdbx_description
1 polymer ?
#
loop_
_entity_poly.entity_id
_entity_poly.type
_entity_poly.pdbx_seq_one_letter_code
_entity_poly.pdbx_strand_id
1 'polypeptide(L)'
;IDPDDLEKKMISSGAKYLMVSHMRGKLASMDRIVELCEKHGVYLIEDAAHSLGVEWKGKHSGHHGKIAAISSQSYKMLNSGEGGFFLTNDPVVGAKAAVYAGAYEGLSVKHITVPGKEVFGDLPNL
;
A
#
# COMPACT_ATOMS: atom_id res chain seq x y z
N ILE A 1 10.39 13.41 -3.67
CA ILE A 1 9.49 14.19 -2.78
C ILE A 1 10.37 14.92 -1.79
N ASP A 2 10.08 16.20 -1.54
CA ASP A 2 10.79 17.04 -0.57
C ASP A 2 10.02 17.01 0.76
N PRO A 3 10.62 16.54 1.88
CA PRO A 3 9.96 16.50 3.18
C PRO A 3 9.49 17.86 3.71
N ASP A 4 10.21 18.96 3.42
CA ASP A 4 9.87 20.27 3.98
C ASP A 4 8.64 20.86 3.28
N ASP A 5 8.54 20.67 1.97
CA ASP A 5 7.35 21.02 1.19
C ASP A 5 6.16 20.09 1.53
N LEU A 6 6.43 18.81 1.76
CA LEU A 6 5.42 17.85 2.19
C LEU A 6 4.75 18.26 3.50
N GLU A 7 5.55 18.62 4.52
CA GLU A 7 5.01 19.02 5.83
C GLU A 7 4.12 20.28 5.71
N LYS A 8 4.54 21.29 4.95
CA LYS A 8 3.72 22.49 4.68
C LYS A 8 2.39 22.14 4.04
N LYS A 9 2.38 21.17 3.11
CA LYS A 9 1.16 20.70 2.44
C LYS A 9 0.25 19.88 3.37
N MET A 10 0.81 19.04 4.24
CA MET A 10 0.02 18.31 5.24
C MET A 10 -0.72 19.28 6.16
N ILE A 11 -0.03 20.30 6.67
CA ILE A 11 -0.60 21.31 7.57
C ILE A 11 -1.69 22.14 6.87
N SER A 12 -1.47 22.53 5.62
CA SER A 12 -2.39 23.44 4.91
C SER A 12 -3.60 22.75 4.27
N SER A 13 -3.50 21.46 3.92
CA SER A 13 -4.55 20.76 3.17
C SER A 13 -5.55 19.99 4.03
N GLY A 14 -5.19 19.63 5.27
CA GLY A 14 -5.97 18.70 6.09
C GLY A 14 -6.04 17.28 5.49
N ALA A 15 -5.09 16.93 4.62
CA ALA A 15 -5.03 15.61 3.99
C ALA A 15 -4.87 14.49 5.03
N LYS A 16 -5.64 13.41 4.86
CA LYS A 16 -5.57 12.21 5.72
C LYS A 16 -4.71 11.09 5.14
N TYR A 17 -4.33 11.20 3.87
CA TYR A 17 -3.60 10.19 3.13
C TYR A 17 -2.48 10.83 2.33
N LEU A 18 -1.32 10.19 2.34
CA LEU A 18 -0.20 10.50 1.46
C LEU A 18 0.10 9.26 0.62
N MET A 19 0.09 9.39 -0.70
CA MET A 19 0.58 8.35 -1.60
C MET A 19 1.96 8.73 -2.13
N VAL A 20 2.98 7.93 -1.82
CA VAL A 20 4.35 8.10 -2.33
C VAL A 20 4.63 7.08 -3.41
N SER A 21 4.98 7.55 -4.61
CA SER A 21 5.42 6.68 -5.71
C SER A 21 6.94 6.55 -5.71
N HIS A 22 7.43 5.31 -5.62
CA HIS A 22 8.85 4.96 -5.65
C HIS A 22 9.35 4.88 -7.10
N MET A 23 9.31 6.02 -7.78
CA MET A 23 9.52 6.11 -9.21
C MET A 23 10.89 5.56 -9.62
N ARG A 24 10.86 4.61 -10.57
CA ARG A 24 12.07 3.96 -11.12
C ARG A 24 12.97 3.34 -10.04
N GLY A 25 12.36 2.81 -8.98
CA GLY A 25 13.09 2.18 -7.87
C GLY A 25 13.80 3.18 -6.96
N LYS A 26 13.57 4.49 -7.11
CA LYS A 26 14.18 5.51 -6.25
C LYS A 26 13.26 5.81 -5.09
N LEU A 27 13.71 5.43 -3.89
CA LEU A 27 13.03 5.79 -2.65
C LEU A 27 13.46 7.20 -2.23
N ALA A 28 12.52 7.94 -1.67
CA ALA A 28 12.83 9.18 -0.97
C ALA A 28 13.30 8.88 0.46
N SER A 29 13.55 9.93 1.25
CA SER A 29 13.91 9.77 2.67
C SER A 29 12.74 9.19 3.46
N MET A 30 12.62 7.85 3.46
CA MET A 30 11.46 7.15 4.01
C MET A 30 11.34 7.33 5.52
N ASP A 31 12.46 7.48 6.23
CA ASP A 31 12.47 7.84 7.65
C ASP A 31 11.77 9.18 7.89
N ARG A 32 12.12 10.22 7.14
CA ARG A 32 11.49 11.55 7.27
C ARG A 32 10.02 11.53 6.84
N ILE A 33 9.67 10.80 5.79
CA ILE A 33 8.29 10.68 5.33
C ILE A 33 7.42 9.98 6.36
N VAL A 34 7.89 8.85 6.90
CA VAL A 34 7.16 8.09 7.93
C VAL A 34 6.98 8.94 9.18
N GLU A 35 8.04 9.61 9.66
CA GLU A 35 7.98 10.50 10.81
C GLU A 35 6.95 11.63 10.62
N LEU A 36 6.92 12.27 9.45
CA LEU A 36 5.94 13.31 9.14
C LEU A 36 4.51 12.76 9.11
N CYS A 37 4.31 11.60 8.49
CA CYS A 37 3.01 10.93 8.46
C CYS A 37 2.51 10.61 9.87
N GLU A 38 3.36 10.06 10.74
CA GLU A 38 3.02 9.76 12.13
C GLU A 38 2.71 11.04 12.93
N LYS A 39 3.56 12.06 12.81
CA LYS A 39 3.39 13.36 13.49
C LYS A 39 2.06 14.03 13.17
N HIS A 40 1.63 13.96 11.91
CA HIS A 40 0.42 14.64 11.43
C HIS A 40 -0.80 13.74 11.31
N GLY A 41 -0.71 12.47 11.74
CA GLY A 41 -1.82 11.51 11.66
C GLY A 41 -2.26 11.19 10.22
N VAL A 42 -1.32 11.24 9.27
CA VAL A 42 -1.55 10.98 7.86
C VAL A 42 -1.20 9.53 7.54
N TYR A 43 -2.11 8.79 6.90
CA TYR A 43 -1.83 7.43 6.47
C TYR A 43 -0.94 7.42 5.22
N LEU A 44 0.20 6.73 5.32
CA LEU A 44 1.10 6.51 4.19
C LEU A 44 0.64 5.33 3.33
N ILE A 45 0.55 5.57 2.03
CA ILE A 45 0.32 4.58 0.96
C ILE A 45 1.55 4.59 0.06
N GLU A 46 2.09 3.42 -0.25
CA GLU A 46 3.24 3.29 -1.14
C GLU A 46 2.81 2.76 -2.51
N ASP A 47 3.04 3.55 -3.56
CA ASP A 47 3.06 3.02 -4.93
C ASP A 47 4.47 2.46 -5.20
N ALA A 48 4.56 1.13 -5.05
CA ALA A 48 5.77 0.33 -5.25
C ALA A 48 5.81 -0.32 -6.65
N ALA A 49 5.06 0.21 -7.62
CA ALA A 49 4.99 -0.36 -8.97
C ALA A 49 6.33 -0.40 -9.72
N HIS A 50 7.35 0.34 -9.29
CA HIS A 50 8.69 0.37 -9.88
C HIS A 50 9.80 -0.06 -8.91
N SER A 51 9.46 -0.54 -7.71
CA SER A 51 10.43 -0.70 -6.62
C SER A 51 10.39 -2.07 -5.94
N LEU A 52 9.75 -3.07 -6.54
CA LEU A 52 9.81 -4.45 -6.04
C LEU A 52 11.28 -4.85 -5.78
N GLY A 53 11.59 -5.35 -4.58
CA GLY A 53 12.95 -5.75 -4.19
C GLY A 53 13.90 -4.60 -3.80
N VAL A 54 13.48 -3.33 -3.89
CA VAL A 54 14.27 -2.20 -3.39
C VAL A 54 14.08 -2.03 -1.88
N GLU A 55 15.14 -1.65 -1.18
CA GLU A 55 15.13 -1.45 0.27
C GLU A 55 15.54 -0.04 0.68
N TRP A 56 14.99 0.42 1.80
CA TRP A 56 15.50 1.54 2.58
C TRP A 56 15.93 1.03 3.94
N LYS A 57 17.23 1.14 4.25
CA LYS A 57 17.81 0.74 5.55
C LYS A 57 17.38 -0.68 6.00
N GLY A 58 17.42 -1.65 5.07
CA GLY A 58 17.08 -3.06 5.36
C GLY A 58 15.58 -3.39 5.37
N LYS A 59 14.71 -2.43 5.04
CA LYS A 59 13.27 -2.64 4.92
C LYS A 59 12.82 -2.44 3.48
N HIS A 60 12.10 -3.44 2.93
CA HIS A 60 11.60 -3.36 1.56
C HIS A 60 10.63 -2.18 1.35
N SER A 61 10.71 -1.59 0.17
CA SER A 61 9.67 -0.66 -0.32
C SER A 61 8.32 -1.37 -0.34
N GLY A 62 7.26 -0.64 0.03
CA GLY A 62 5.92 -1.20 0.22
C GLY A 62 5.63 -1.74 1.64
N HIS A 63 6.59 -1.68 2.56
CA HIS A 63 6.40 -2.10 3.96
C HIS A 63 6.49 -0.93 4.97
N HIS A 64 6.69 0.31 4.52
CA HIS A 64 6.78 1.50 5.37
C HIS A 64 5.39 2.10 5.66
N GLY A 65 4.47 1.99 4.71
CA GLY A 65 3.11 2.51 4.82
C GLY A 65 2.11 1.49 5.36
N LYS A 66 0.85 1.95 5.44
CA LYS A 66 -0.30 1.10 5.80
C LYS A 66 -0.69 0.16 4.66
N ILE A 67 -0.52 0.62 3.43
CA ILE A 67 -0.86 -0.09 2.19
C ILE A 67 0.26 0.13 1.19
N ALA A 68 0.53 -0.87 0.34
CA ALA A 68 1.29 -0.68 -0.87
C ALA A 68 0.68 -1.39 -2.08
N ALA A 69 0.99 -0.90 -3.27
CA ALA A 69 0.64 -1.55 -4.53
C ALA A 69 1.91 -1.90 -5.31
N ILE A 70 1.97 -3.12 -5.84
CA ILE A 70 3.02 -3.57 -6.76
C ILE A 70 2.34 -3.88 -8.08
N SER A 71 2.95 -3.47 -9.19
CA SER A 71 2.45 -3.80 -10.52
C SER A 71 3.17 -5.04 -11.05
N SER A 72 2.39 -5.94 -11.66
CA SER A 72 2.89 -7.08 -12.44
C SER A 72 2.57 -6.95 -13.92
N GLN A 73 2.46 -5.72 -14.41
CA GLN A 73 2.32 -5.43 -15.83
C GLN A 73 3.58 -5.88 -16.61
N SER A 74 3.44 -6.11 -17.92
CA SER A 74 4.44 -6.73 -18.79
C SER A 74 5.85 -6.11 -18.75
N TYR A 75 5.96 -4.83 -18.40
CA TYR A 75 7.26 -4.12 -18.30
C TYR A 75 7.80 -4.01 -16.87
N LYS A 76 7.22 -4.72 -15.91
CA LYS A 76 7.64 -4.72 -14.50
C LYS A 76 8.59 -5.87 -14.20
N MET A 77 9.34 -5.75 -13.09
CA MET A 77 10.35 -6.74 -12.70
C MET A 77 9.75 -8.14 -12.48
N LEU A 78 8.60 -8.21 -11.82
CA LEU A 78 7.72 -9.38 -11.80
C LEU A 78 6.58 -9.07 -12.76
N ASN A 79 6.22 -9.99 -13.65
CA ASN A 79 5.15 -9.76 -14.63
C ASN A 79 4.19 -10.95 -14.75
N SER A 80 2.94 -10.63 -15.10
CA SER A 80 1.82 -11.55 -15.33
C SER A 80 1.02 -11.17 -16.58
N GLY A 81 1.66 -10.46 -17.53
CA GLY A 81 0.97 -9.77 -18.63
C GLY A 81 0.37 -8.45 -18.14
N GLU A 82 -0.76 -8.55 -17.44
CA GLU A 82 -1.40 -7.45 -16.71
C GLU A 82 -1.71 -7.90 -15.28
N GLY A 83 -1.66 -6.99 -14.32
CA GLY A 83 -1.99 -7.29 -12.92
C GLY A 83 -1.22 -6.46 -11.89
N GLY A 84 -1.43 -6.84 -10.64
CA GLY A 84 -0.72 -6.26 -9.51
C GLY A 84 -1.06 -6.97 -8.20
N PHE A 85 -0.34 -6.57 -7.16
CA PHE A 85 -0.49 -7.05 -5.79
C PHE A 85 -0.81 -5.89 -4.87
N PHE A 86 -1.75 -6.12 -3.96
CA PHE A 86 -2.07 -5.22 -2.87
C PHE A 86 -1.43 -5.76 -1.59
N LEU A 87 -0.63 -4.94 -0.91
CA LEU A 87 0.07 -5.31 0.31
C LEU A 87 -0.48 -4.52 1.48
N THR A 88 -0.76 -5.21 2.59
CA THR A 88 -1.04 -4.59 3.88
C THR A 88 -0.82 -5.59 5.00
N ASN A 89 -0.46 -5.08 6.19
CA ASN A 89 -0.46 -5.85 7.42
C ASN A 89 -1.75 -5.63 8.24
N ASP A 90 -2.65 -4.74 7.79
CA ASP A 90 -3.92 -4.50 8.44
C ASP A 90 -4.95 -5.53 7.94
N PRO A 91 -5.36 -6.48 8.80
CA PRO A 91 -6.21 -7.58 8.36
C PRO A 91 -7.59 -7.08 7.91
N VAL A 92 -8.11 -6.01 8.52
CA VAL A 92 -9.40 -5.42 8.14
C VAL A 92 -9.31 -4.79 6.74
N VAL A 93 -8.20 -4.11 6.44
CA VAL A 93 -7.93 -3.57 5.10
C VAL A 93 -7.78 -4.71 4.09
N GLY A 94 -7.07 -5.78 4.44
CA GLY A 94 -6.89 -6.96 3.58
C GLY A 94 -8.22 -7.63 3.22
N ALA A 95 -9.10 -7.84 4.20
CA ALA A 95 -10.44 -8.38 3.99
C ALA A 95 -11.27 -7.50 3.04
N LYS A 96 -11.27 -6.18 3.27
CA LYS A 96 -11.96 -5.22 2.40
C LYS A 96 -11.41 -5.23 0.98
N ALA A 97 -10.09 -5.24 0.82
CA ALA A 97 -9.44 -5.25 -0.48
C ALA A 97 -9.82 -6.50 -1.29
N ALA A 98 -9.84 -7.67 -0.66
CA ALA A 98 -10.22 -8.93 -1.32
C ALA A 98 -11.67 -8.90 -1.85
N VAL A 99 -12.61 -8.37 -1.07
CA VAL A 99 -14.01 -8.23 -1.48
C VAL A 99 -14.17 -7.17 -2.57
N TYR A 100 -13.56 -6.00 -2.39
CA TYR A 100 -13.70 -4.86 -3.32
C TYR A 100 -12.99 -5.08 -4.65
N ALA A 101 -11.99 -5.96 -4.71
CA ALA A 101 -11.33 -6.37 -5.95
C ALA A 101 -12.23 -7.22 -6.88
N GLY A 102 -13.49 -7.47 -6.51
CA GLY A 102 -14.46 -8.15 -7.37
C GLY A 102 -14.44 -9.66 -7.24
N ALA A 103 -14.03 -10.20 -6.10
CA ALA A 103 -14.22 -11.62 -5.81
C ALA A 103 -15.73 -11.92 -5.72
N TYR A 104 -16.27 -12.54 -6.77
CA TYR A 104 -17.66 -12.98 -6.84
C TYR A 104 -18.03 -13.82 -5.61
N GLU A 105 -19.22 -13.62 -5.05
CA GLU A 105 -19.95 -14.57 -4.17
C GLU A 105 -19.07 -15.46 -3.25
N GLY A 106 -18.42 -14.90 -2.23
CA GLY A 106 -17.69 -15.70 -1.23
C GLY A 106 -16.29 -16.12 -1.64
N LEU A 107 -15.86 -15.86 -2.89
CA LEU A 107 -14.54 -16.27 -3.36
C LEU A 107 -13.39 -15.49 -2.70
N SER A 108 -13.67 -14.37 -2.03
CA SER A 108 -12.68 -13.58 -1.29
C SER A 108 -11.89 -14.43 -0.31
N VAL A 109 -12.52 -15.43 0.34
CA VAL A 109 -11.87 -16.31 1.30
C VAL A 109 -10.94 -17.36 0.67
N LYS A 110 -10.98 -17.54 -0.65
CA LYS A 110 -10.08 -18.47 -1.35
C LYS A 110 -8.69 -17.88 -1.55
N HIS A 111 -8.53 -16.56 -1.39
CA HIS A 111 -7.22 -15.94 -1.51
C HIS A 111 -6.36 -16.36 -0.32
N ILE A 112 -5.27 -17.07 -0.57
CA ILE A 112 -4.44 -17.72 0.47
C ILE A 112 -3.71 -16.77 1.43
N THR A 113 -3.85 -15.45 1.23
CA THR A 113 -3.16 -14.39 1.96
C THR A 113 -4.12 -13.40 2.62
N VAL A 114 -5.43 -13.67 2.60
CA VAL A 114 -6.42 -12.88 3.34
C VAL A 114 -6.49 -13.35 4.79
N PRO A 115 -6.97 -12.52 5.74
CA PRO A 115 -7.17 -12.95 7.12
C PRO A 115 -8.24 -14.04 7.24
N GLY A 116 -8.42 -14.56 8.46
CA GLY A 116 -9.51 -15.49 8.76
C GLY A 116 -10.89 -14.87 8.51
N LYS A 117 -11.90 -15.73 8.32
CA LYS A 117 -13.27 -15.34 7.97
C LYS A 117 -13.89 -14.39 9.00
N GLU A 118 -13.52 -14.51 10.27
CA GLU A 118 -13.98 -13.65 11.36
C GLU A 118 -13.66 -12.17 11.14
N VAL A 119 -12.59 -11.84 10.42
CA VAL A 119 -12.19 -10.45 10.16
C VAL A 119 -13.06 -9.79 9.09
N PHE A 120 -13.71 -10.57 8.23
CA PHE A 120 -14.57 -10.03 7.18
C PHE A 120 -15.87 -9.46 7.73
N GLY A 121 -16.34 -9.92 8.90
CA GLY A 121 -17.55 -9.40 9.56
C GLY A 121 -18.75 -9.35 8.60
N ASP A 122 -19.34 -8.17 8.46
CA ASP A 122 -20.53 -7.92 7.62
C ASP A 122 -20.18 -7.58 6.15
N LEU A 123 -18.93 -7.79 5.71
CA LEU A 123 -18.57 -7.53 4.32
C LEU A 123 -19.39 -8.43 3.38
N PRO A 124 -19.85 -7.87 2.23
CA PRO A 124 -20.75 -8.58 1.34
C PRO A 124 -20.09 -9.85 0.80
N ASN A 125 -20.85 -10.94 0.84
CA ASN A 125 -20.49 -12.27 0.38
C ASN A 125 -19.40 -12.97 1.21
N LEU A 126 -19.72 -13.29 2.45
CA LEU A 126 -19.30 -14.54 3.09
C LEU A 126 -20.41 -15.58 3.01
#